data_AF-A0A965TBI6-F1
#
_entry.id   AF-A0A965TBI6-F1
#
_cell.length_a   1.000
_cell.length_b   1.000
_cell.length_c   1.000
_cell.angle_alpha   90.00
_cell.angle_beta   90.00
_cell.angle_gamma   90.00
#
_symmetry.space_group_name_H-M   'P 1'
#
loop_
_entity.id
_entity.type
_entity.pdbx_description
1 polymer ?
#
loop_
_entity_poly.entity_id
_entity_poly.type
_entity_poly.pdbx_seq_one_letter_code
_entity_poly.pdbx_strand_id
1 'polypeptide(L)'
;MEKVKTAEASKTQQVHIVFTEDINGIGRLFGGRLVEWMDILAAVVARRHSECEVTTVSIDKVDFAAPAMLNDTVLLEGMLESVGNTSMRVNITAYVEKLNGERIMINSAKFVMVAMDEKGVPTRVPRLY
;
A
#
# COMPACT_ATOMS: atom_id res chain seq x y z
N MET A 1 10.44 14.41 -23.52
CA MET A 1 9.61 15.07 -22.47
C MET A 1 9.56 14.14 -21.27
N GLU A 2 9.70 14.66 -20.05
CA GLU A 2 9.43 13.84 -18.85
C GLU A 2 7.97 13.37 -18.90
N LYS A 3 7.75 12.07 -18.74
CA LYS A 3 6.41 11.49 -18.66
C LYS A 3 5.77 11.97 -17.36
N VAL A 4 4.54 12.47 -17.44
CA VAL A 4 3.77 12.96 -16.29
C VAL A 4 2.56 12.04 -16.13
N LYS A 5 2.25 11.64 -14.89
CA LYS A 5 1.08 10.82 -14.56
C LYS A 5 0.34 11.42 -13.36
N THR A 6 -0.98 11.24 -13.33
CA THR A 6 -1.80 11.59 -12.17
C THR A 6 -1.70 10.49 -11.11
N ALA A 7 -1.93 10.84 -9.85
CA ALA A 7 -2.01 9.85 -8.77
C ALA A 7 -3.11 8.80 -9.05
N GLU A 8 -4.24 9.22 -9.63
CA GLU A 8 -5.35 8.33 -9.98
C GLU A 8 -4.97 7.24 -10.98
N ALA A 9 -4.06 7.53 -11.93
CA ALA A 9 -3.60 6.55 -12.92
C ALA A 9 -2.88 5.33 -12.31
N SER A 10 -2.43 5.43 -11.06
CA SER A 10 -1.77 4.34 -10.32
C SER A 10 -2.52 3.90 -9.07
N LYS A 11 -3.65 4.55 -8.75
CA LYS A 11 -4.48 4.21 -7.59
C LYS A 11 -4.92 2.77 -7.68
N THR A 12 -4.82 2.06 -6.56
CA THR A 12 -5.09 0.62 -6.50
C THR A 12 -5.81 0.29 -5.21
N GLN A 13 -6.70 -0.70 -5.28
CA GLN A 13 -7.36 -1.26 -4.10
C GLN A 13 -7.10 -2.76 -4.04
N GLN A 14 -7.07 -3.29 -2.83
CA GLN A 14 -7.04 -4.72 -2.56
C GLN A 14 -8.05 -5.04 -1.46
N VAL A 15 -8.75 -6.16 -1.59
CA VAL A 15 -9.74 -6.61 -0.61
C VAL A 15 -9.36 -8.01 -0.14
N HIS A 16 -9.42 -8.21 1.18
CA HIS A 16 -9.17 -9.48 1.84
C HIS A 16 -10.30 -9.80 2.79
N ILE A 17 -10.59 -11.08 2.98
CA ILE A 17 -11.36 -11.55 4.13
C ILE A 17 -10.34 -12.12 5.11
N VAL A 18 -10.41 -11.73 6.38
CA VAL A 18 -9.49 -12.25 7.40
C VAL A 18 -9.82 -13.71 7.67
N PHE A 19 -8.88 -14.61 7.38
CA PHE A 19 -8.97 -16.03 7.66
C PHE A 19 -8.16 -16.42 8.90
N THR A 20 -8.29 -17.69 9.31
CA THR A 20 -7.61 -18.25 10.49
C THR A 20 -6.08 -18.14 10.43
N GLU A 21 -5.49 -18.17 9.23
CA GLU A 21 -4.03 -17.99 9.05
C GLU A 21 -3.56 -16.55 9.24
N ASP A 22 -4.47 -15.58 9.15
CA ASP A 22 -4.14 -14.16 9.22
C ASP A 22 -4.19 -13.61 10.65
N ILE A 23 -4.78 -14.33 11.60
CA ILE A 23 -4.98 -13.86 12.98
C ILE A 23 -3.84 -14.25 13.93
N ASN A 24 -3.62 -13.44 14.95
CA ASN A 24 -2.71 -13.73 16.06
C ASN A 24 -3.41 -14.55 17.17
N GLY A 25 -2.65 -14.91 18.21
CA GLY A 25 -3.12 -15.76 19.32
C GLY A 25 -4.28 -15.20 20.16
N ILE A 26 -4.68 -13.93 19.96
CA ILE A 26 -5.86 -13.32 20.61
C ILE A 26 -7.02 -13.06 19.64
N GLY A 27 -6.99 -13.66 18.44
CA GLY A 27 -8.11 -13.63 17.50
C GLY A 27 -8.24 -12.36 16.67
N ARG A 28 -7.20 -11.52 16.61
CA ARG A 28 -7.17 -10.29 15.79
C ARG A 28 -6.24 -10.48 14.60
N LEU A 29 -6.51 -9.79 13.50
CA LEU A 29 -5.59 -9.71 12.36
C LEU A 29 -4.17 -9.42 12.88
N PHE A 30 -3.23 -10.28 12.52
CA PHE A 30 -1.84 -10.13 12.88
C PHE A 30 -1.28 -8.88 12.21
N GLY A 31 -0.65 -8.00 12.99
CA GLY A 31 -0.12 -6.73 12.47
C GLY A 31 0.88 -6.92 11.33
N GLY A 32 1.73 -7.95 11.41
CA GLY A 32 2.67 -8.27 10.33
C GLY A 32 1.97 -8.69 9.04
N ARG A 33 0.82 -9.36 9.13
CA ARG A 33 0.02 -9.75 7.97
C ARG A 33 -0.62 -8.55 7.29
N LEU A 34 -1.13 -7.60 8.07
CA LEU A 34 -1.63 -6.34 7.52
C LEU A 34 -0.52 -5.57 6.80
N VAL A 35 0.67 -5.47 7.43
CA VAL A 35 1.83 -4.78 6.82
C VAL A 35 2.29 -5.48 5.54
N GLU A 36 2.30 -6.81 5.48
CA GLU A 36 2.60 -7.58 4.27
C GLU A 36 1.66 -7.20 3.11
N TRP A 37 0.34 -7.19 3.35
CA TRP A 37 -0.62 -6.79 2.32
C TRP A 37 -0.45 -5.34 1.88
N MET A 38 -0.15 -4.44 2.82
CA MET A 38 0.07 -3.03 2.53
C MET A 38 1.34 -2.81 1.69
N ASP A 39 2.43 -3.54 1.97
CA ASP A 39 3.67 -3.48 1.19
C ASP A 39 3.46 -3.98 -0.24
N ILE A 40 2.74 -5.10 -0.40
CA ILE A 40 2.36 -5.62 -1.73
C ILE A 40 1.56 -4.57 -2.50
N LEU A 41 0.56 -3.95 -1.87
CA LEU A 41 -0.24 -2.91 -2.52
C LEU A 41 0.59 -1.67 -2.89
N ALA A 42 1.49 -1.23 -2.00
CA ALA A 42 2.41 -0.13 -2.28
C ALA A 42 3.32 -0.43 -3.47
N ALA A 43 3.85 -1.64 -3.57
CA ALA A 43 4.62 -2.10 -4.71
C ALA A 43 3.79 -2.06 -6.00
N VAL A 44 2.53 -2.51 -5.99
CA VAL A 44 1.66 -2.47 -7.18
C VAL A 44 1.41 -1.03 -7.63
N VAL A 45 1.09 -0.11 -6.71
CA VAL A 45 0.91 1.32 -7.03
C VAL A 45 2.18 1.90 -7.65
N ALA A 46 3.34 1.66 -7.02
CA ALA A 46 4.63 2.16 -7.48
C ALA A 46 5.01 1.57 -8.86
N ARG A 47 4.77 0.29 -9.11
CA ARG A 47 4.99 -0.35 -10.43
C ARG A 47 4.09 0.24 -11.50
N ARG A 48 2.81 0.49 -11.21
CA ARG A 48 1.87 1.11 -12.17
C ARG A 48 2.29 2.54 -12.53
N HIS A 49 2.80 3.30 -11.56
CA HIS A 49 3.30 4.64 -11.82
C HIS A 49 4.62 4.65 -12.58
N SER A 50 5.62 3.93 -12.09
CA SER A 50 6.99 3.93 -12.65
C SER A 50 7.13 3.14 -13.94
N GLU A 51 6.30 2.11 -14.16
CA GLU A 51 6.51 1.09 -15.21
C GLU A 51 7.87 0.37 -15.05
N CYS A 52 8.35 0.24 -13.81
CA CYS A 52 9.60 -0.42 -13.47
C CYS A 52 9.40 -1.47 -12.36
N GLU A 53 10.40 -2.33 -12.16
CA GLU A 53 10.54 -3.06 -10.91
C GLU A 53 10.82 -2.07 -9.77
N VAL A 54 10.42 -2.41 -8.55
CA VAL A 54 10.52 -1.52 -7.39
C VAL A 54 11.00 -2.27 -6.16
N THR A 55 11.61 -1.54 -5.24
CA THR A 55 11.97 -2.05 -3.92
C THR A 55 11.46 -1.12 -2.82
N THR A 56 11.05 -1.68 -1.68
CA THR A 56 10.64 -0.92 -0.49
C THR A 56 11.89 -0.50 0.27
N VAL A 57 12.11 0.80 0.43
CA VAL A 57 13.30 1.31 1.16
C VAL A 57 12.98 1.74 2.58
N SER A 58 11.74 2.16 2.84
CA SER A 58 11.27 2.46 4.19
C SER A 58 9.76 2.41 4.28
N ILE A 59 9.29 2.13 5.49
CA ILE A 59 7.91 2.29 5.88
C ILE A 59 7.93 3.32 7.00
N ASP A 60 7.14 4.39 6.86
CA ASP A 60 6.96 5.37 7.93
C ASP A 60 6.18 4.73 9.09
N LYS A 61 5.87 5.53 10.12
CA LYS A 61 5.12 5.05 11.29
C LYS A 61 3.80 4.39 10.88
N VAL A 62 3.60 3.16 11.34
CA VAL A 62 2.37 2.37 11.17
C VAL A 62 1.53 2.49 12.44
N ASP A 63 0.36 3.13 12.35
CA ASP A 63 -0.53 3.34 13.49
C ASP A 63 -1.78 2.44 13.39
N PHE A 64 -1.90 1.46 14.29
CA PHE A 64 -3.06 0.56 14.37
C PHE A 64 -4.16 1.20 15.22
N ALA A 65 -5.06 1.92 14.56
CA ALA A 65 -6.13 2.68 15.20
C ALA A 65 -7.28 1.80 15.72
N ALA A 66 -7.56 0.68 15.04
CA ALA A 66 -8.61 -0.26 15.42
C ALA A 66 -8.26 -1.69 14.96
N PRO A 67 -8.81 -2.74 15.60
CA PRO A 67 -8.57 -4.12 15.18
C PRO A 67 -9.44 -4.52 13.98
N ALA A 68 -8.96 -5.50 13.21
CA ALA A 68 -9.78 -6.34 12.35
C ALA A 68 -9.85 -7.75 12.95
N MET A 69 -11.01 -8.40 12.84
CA MET A 69 -11.29 -9.71 13.43
C MET A 69 -11.43 -10.78 12.34
N LEU A 70 -11.42 -12.06 12.74
CA LEU A 70 -11.76 -13.16 11.84
C LEU A 70 -13.08 -12.86 11.10
N ASN A 71 -13.09 -13.12 9.79
CA ASN A 71 -14.21 -12.90 8.88
C ASN A 71 -14.61 -11.41 8.66
N ASP A 72 -13.86 -10.43 9.17
CA ASP A 72 -14.00 -9.04 8.69
C ASP A 72 -13.48 -8.93 7.24
N THR A 73 -14.13 -8.08 6.44
CA THR A 73 -13.62 -7.65 5.14
C THR A 73 -12.65 -6.49 5.35
N VAL A 74 -11.39 -6.67 4.94
CA VAL A 74 -10.36 -5.63 4.98
C VAL A 74 -10.18 -5.05 3.57
N LEU A 75 -10.41 -3.76 3.44
CA LEU A 75 -10.14 -2.99 2.23
C LEU A 75 -8.87 -2.18 2.43
N LEU A 76 -7.91 -2.34 1.52
CA LEU A 76 -6.72 -1.51 1.42
C LEU A 76 -6.86 -0.60 0.20
N GLU A 77 -6.60 0.70 0.39
CA GLU A 77 -6.58 1.69 -0.68
C GLU A 77 -5.20 2.33 -0.75
N GLY A 78 -4.57 2.27 -1.91
CA GLY A 78 -3.23 2.79 -2.14
C GLY A 78 -3.18 3.86 -3.21
N MET A 79 -2.48 4.96 -2.92
CA MET A 79 -2.34 6.10 -3.82
C MET A 79 -0.99 6.80 -3.61
N LEU A 80 -0.43 7.37 -4.68
CA LEU A 80 0.76 8.21 -4.56
C LEU A 80 0.47 9.49 -3.79
N GLU A 81 1.30 9.76 -2.79
CA GLU A 81 1.35 11.05 -2.09
C GLU A 81 2.34 12.00 -2.78
N SER A 82 3.52 11.49 -3.18
CA SER A 82 4.55 12.31 -3.82
C SER A 82 5.56 11.48 -4.60
N VAL A 83 6.29 12.14 -5.50
CA VAL A 83 7.32 11.52 -6.34
C VAL A 83 8.61 12.34 -6.28
N GLY A 84 9.74 11.67 -6.02
CA GLY A 84 11.09 12.22 -6.06
C GLY A 84 11.74 12.08 -7.45
N ASN A 85 13.06 11.87 -7.49
CA ASN A 85 13.77 11.59 -8.75
C ASN A 85 13.61 10.12 -9.17
N THR A 86 13.85 9.20 -8.23
CA THR A 86 13.74 7.74 -8.41
C THR A 86 12.79 7.09 -7.40
N SER A 87 12.37 7.86 -6.39
CA SER A 87 11.54 7.41 -5.29
C SER A 87 10.09 7.84 -5.45
N MET A 88 9.19 7.08 -4.85
CA MET A 88 7.75 7.28 -4.85
C MET A 88 7.24 7.04 -3.43
N ARG A 89 6.51 8.00 -2.86
CA ARG A 89 5.85 7.82 -1.57
C ARG A 89 4.40 7.44 -1.81
N VAL A 90 4.03 6.24 -1.36
CA VAL A 90 2.69 5.68 -1.49
C VAL A 90 2.02 5.71 -0.12
N ASN A 91 0.85 6.35 -0.04
CA ASN A 91 0.00 6.27 1.15
C ASN A 91 -0.95 5.08 0.98
N ILE A 92 -0.97 4.19 1.97
CA ILE A 92 -1.91 3.07 2.05
C ILE A 92 -2.80 3.28 3.27
N THR A 93 -4.12 3.25 3.04
CA THR A 93 -5.12 3.30 4.11
C THR A 93 -5.86 1.96 4.16
N ALA A 94 -5.98 1.39 5.34
CA ALA A 94 -6.70 0.16 5.58
C ALA A 94 -8.01 0.44 6.32
N TYR A 95 -9.07 -0.25 5.89
CA TYR A 95 -10.40 -0.19 6.46
C TYR A 95 -10.90 -1.59 6.78
N VAL A 96 -11.73 -1.71 7.82
CA VAL A 96 -12.73 -2.77 7.88
C VAL A 96 -13.99 -2.27 7.17
N GLU A 97 -14.42 -2.98 6.15
CA GLU A 97 -15.68 -2.73 5.42
C GLU A 97 -16.78 -3.64 5.98
N LYS A 98 -17.85 -3.04 6.50
CA LYS A 98 -19.01 -3.74 7.03
C LYS A 98 -19.98 -4.11 5.90
N LEU A 99 -20.85 -5.09 6.15
CA LEU A 99 -21.81 -5.58 5.14
C LEU A 99 -22.79 -4.52 4.62
N ASN A 100 -23.01 -3.44 5.40
CA ASN A 100 -23.82 -2.28 5.01
C ASN A 100 -23.03 -1.23 4.20
N GLY A 101 -21.75 -1.48 3.88
CA GLY A 101 -20.85 -0.58 3.17
C GLY A 101 -20.13 0.45 4.04
N GLU A 102 -20.37 0.48 5.35
CA GLU A 102 -19.63 1.37 6.26
C GLU A 102 -18.15 0.97 6.32
N ARG A 103 -17.27 1.95 6.25
CA ARG A 103 -15.81 1.75 6.31
C ARG A 103 -15.23 2.40 7.55
N ILE A 104 -14.60 1.58 8.39
CA ILE A 104 -13.93 2.01 9.60
C ILE A 104 -12.43 1.95 9.35
N MET A 105 -11.73 3.09 9.40
CA MET A 105 -10.28 3.11 9.22
C MET A 105 -9.59 2.39 10.38
N ILE A 106 -8.75 1.40 10.07
CA ILE A 106 -8.01 0.61 11.06
C ILE A 106 -6.52 0.93 11.06
N ASN A 107 -5.97 1.41 9.93
CA ASN A 107 -4.56 1.74 9.80
C ASN A 107 -4.33 2.73 8.64
N SER A 108 -3.27 3.52 8.76
CA SER A 108 -2.70 4.28 7.64
C SER A 108 -1.18 4.26 7.77
N ALA A 109 -0.48 4.05 6.66
CA ALA A 109 0.97 4.10 6.62
C ALA A 109 1.47 4.58 5.26
N LYS A 110 2.71 5.09 5.27
CA LYS A 110 3.39 5.58 4.07
C LYS A 110 4.57 4.68 3.76
N PHE A 111 4.64 4.24 2.51
CA PHE A 111 5.70 3.42 1.98
C PHE A 111 6.54 4.25 1.04
N VAL A 112 7.86 4.18 1.20
CA VAL A 112 8.80 4.76 0.24
C VAL A 112 9.31 3.63 -0.63
N MET A 113 8.97 3.74 -1.91
CA MET A 113 9.34 2.80 -2.96
C MET A 113 10.41 3.45 -3.85
N VAL A 114 11.38 2.68 -4.33
CA VAL A 114 12.36 3.14 -5.31
C VAL A 114 12.25 2.28 -6.57
N ALA A 115 12.14 2.91 -7.73
CA ALA A 115 12.15 2.23 -9.01
C ALA A 115 13.57 1.79 -9.37
N MET A 116 13.70 0.58 -9.92
CA MET A 116 14.95 -0.06 -10.25
C MET A 116 14.98 -0.38 -11.76
N ASP A 117 16.12 -0.14 -12.40
CA ASP A 117 16.36 -0.62 -13.76
C ASP A 117 16.73 -2.12 -13.79
N GLU A 118 16.95 -2.66 -14.98
CA GLU A 118 17.32 -4.08 -15.19
C GLU A 118 18.65 -4.47 -14.52
N LYS A 119 19.48 -3.49 -14.15
CA LYS A 119 20.77 -3.71 -13.46
C LYS A 119 20.66 -3.54 -11.95
N GLY A 120 19.46 -3.29 -11.43
CA GLY A 120 19.23 -3.05 -10.01
C GLY A 120 19.74 -1.67 -9.55
N VAL A 121 19.78 -0.68 -10.43
CA VAL A 121 20.15 0.70 -10.10
C VAL A 121 18.90 1.58 -10.03
N PRO A 122 18.78 2.51 -9.06
CA PRO A 122 17.66 3.43 -9.00
C PRO A 122 17.46 4.21 -10.31
N THR A 123 16.25 4.19 -10.85
CA THR A 123 15.92 4.80 -12.14
C THR A 123 14.85 5.89 -12.03
N ARG A 124 14.83 6.80 -12.99
CA ARG A 124 13.97 7.99 -12.97
C ARG A 124 12.51 7.59 -13.14
N VAL A 125 11.64 8.16 -12.31
CA VAL A 125 10.19 7.90 -12.34
C VAL A 125 9.42 9.05 -13.00
N PRO A 126 8.24 8.80 -13.59
CA PRO A 126 7.35 9.85 -14.12
C PRO A 126 6.99 10.87 -13.04
N ARG A 127 6.89 12.15 -13.39
CA ARG A 127 6.46 13.20 -12.46
C ARG A 127 4.99 13.03 -12.10
N LEU A 128 4.63 13.42 -10.88
CA LEU A 128 3.26 13.46 -10.42
C LEU A 128 2.64 14.82 -10.79
N TYR A 129 1.46 14.81 -11.43
CA TYR A 129 0.61 15.98 -11.66
C TYR A 129 -0.42 16.14 -10.54
#